data_AF-A0A370VT59-F1
#
_entry.id   AF-A0A370VT59-F1
#
_cell.length_a   1.000
_cell.length_b   1.000
_cell.length_c   1.000
_cell.angle_alpha   90.00
_cell.angle_beta   90.00
_cell.angle_gamma   90.00
#
_symmetry.space_group_name_H-M   'P 1'
#
loop_
_entity.id
_entity.type
_entity.pdbx_description
1 polymer ?
#
loop_
_entity_poly.entity_id
_entity_poly.type
_entity_poly.pdbx_seq_one_letter_code
_entity_poly.pdbx_strand_id
1 'polypeptide(L)'
;MTVAPSAAHPSTRTAPAFRGRIGSDARSGHYAVPRRYRLHLSTACPDGLRIAVAHSLLELGDTCPASFLPAVPDCPDSGHSALRPLYEASAHRYPGPALAPVLSDDWSGRIVSTHAPDIMRDLDRHFGGCRASLYPCGAESEIDAVERMCAQDIEEAAQNAGTAGAGQAEREAALETLLRSLGALDRWLTGRTYMIRDQITAADVELWVTLVQLDTVHRHHLDAAAVERIAAHPALWGYARRLATHPAFGAHLDLDAISRRHQARCRGLEAAGAAVQILDWAAHTTRAPAEPSRSVDRR
;
A
#
# COMPACT_ATOMS: atom_id res chain seq x y z
N MET A 1 -53.53 -27.33 -0.25
CA MET A 1 -52.30 -26.98 -1.00
C MET A 1 -51.63 -25.85 -0.26
N THR A 2 -50.59 -26.13 0.51
CA THR A 2 -49.87 -25.13 1.31
C THR A 2 -48.66 -24.69 0.52
N VAL A 3 -48.66 -23.45 0.03
CA VAL A 3 -47.52 -22.84 -0.65
C VAL A 3 -46.52 -22.43 0.43
N ALA A 4 -45.39 -23.13 0.50
CA ALA A 4 -44.26 -22.72 1.32
C ALA A 4 -43.62 -21.47 0.68
N PRO A 5 -43.34 -20.41 1.45
CA PRO A 5 -42.64 -19.24 0.92
C PRO A 5 -41.20 -19.63 0.61
N SER A 6 -40.77 -19.27 -0.61
CA SER A 6 -39.41 -19.43 -1.09
C SER A 6 -38.44 -18.73 -0.13
N ALA A 7 -37.49 -19.49 0.43
CA ALA A 7 -36.43 -18.95 1.27
C ALA A 7 -35.60 -17.99 0.41
N ALA A 8 -35.71 -16.69 0.71
CA ALA A 8 -34.84 -15.69 0.12
C ALA A 8 -33.39 -16.06 0.44
N HIS A 9 -32.61 -16.35 -0.61
CA HIS A 9 -31.16 -16.52 -0.49
C HIS A 9 -30.59 -15.26 0.19
N PRO A 10 -29.76 -15.39 1.24
CA PRO A 10 -29.07 -14.24 1.79
C PRO A 10 -28.16 -13.68 0.70
N SER A 11 -28.59 -12.58 0.10
CA SER A 11 -27.72 -11.81 -0.79
C SER A 11 -26.57 -11.31 0.06
N THR A 12 -25.37 -11.86 -0.17
CA THR A 12 -24.12 -11.36 0.39
C THR A 12 -23.92 -9.94 -0.14
N ARG A 13 -24.43 -8.95 0.61
CA ARG A 13 -24.29 -7.55 0.25
C ARG A 13 -22.81 -7.20 0.34
N THR A 14 -22.18 -7.06 -0.83
CA THR A 14 -20.80 -6.57 -0.93
C THR A 14 -20.72 -5.21 -0.25
N ALA A 15 -19.71 -5.02 0.60
CA ALA A 15 -19.52 -3.76 1.30
C ALA A 15 -19.35 -2.63 0.26
N PRO A 16 -19.97 -1.45 0.49
CA PRO A 16 -19.87 -0.35 -0.46
C PRO A 16 -18.42 0.12 -0.60
N ALA A 17 -17.98 0.32 -1.85
CA ALA A 17 -16.70 0.92 -2.15
C ALA A 17 -16.83 2.44 -2.15
N PHE A 18 -15.96 3.14 -1.42
CA PHE A 18 -15.89 4.59 -1.43
C PHE A 18 -14.84 5.04 -2.46
N ARG A 19 -15.31 5.64 -3.54
CA ARG A 19 -14.52 6.10 -4.71
C ARG A 19 -14.79 7.58 -5.02
N GLY A 20 -15.12 8.38 -4.01
CA GLY A 20 -15.25 9.83 -4.17
C GLY A 20 -13.90 10.45 -4.54
N ARG A 21 -13.94 11.59 -5.21
CA ARG A 21 -12.76 12.31 -5.67
C ARG A 21 -12.74 13.72 -5.12
N ILE A 22 -11.56 14.27 -4.89
CA ILE A 22 -11.39 15.71 -4.68
C ILE A 22 -11.56 16.40 -6.04
N GLY A 23 -12.38 17.43 -6.10
CA GLY A 23 -12.61 18.23 -7.29
C GLY A 23 -12.00 19.62 -7.20
N SER A 24 -11.97 20.30 -8.34
CA SER A 24 -11.35 21.61 -8.52
C SER A 24 -12.22 22.79 -8.09
N ASP A 25 -13.53 22.60 -7.93
CA ASP A 25 -14.47 23.69 -7.61
C ASP A 25 -15.53 23.27 -6.59
N ALA A 26 -16.21 24.25 -6.00
CA ALA A 26 -17.21 24.02 -4.97
C ALA A 26 -18.40 23.14 -5.41
N ARG A 27 -18.62 22.96 -6.72
CA ARG A 27 -19.71 22.14 -7.26
C ARG A 27 -19.39 20.65 -7.21
N SER A 28 -18.13 20.27 -7.04
CA SER A 28 -17.71 18.88 -6.86
C SER A 28 -18.14 18.26 -5.52
N GLY A 29 -18.59 19.08 -4.55
CA GLY A 29 -18.90 18.68 -3.18
C GLY A 29 -17.64 18.54 -2.30
N HIS A 30 -16.65 17.78 -2.77
CA HIS A 30 -15.34 17.65 -2.14
C HIS A 30 -14.31 18.51 -2.88
N TYR A 31 -14.28 19.81 -2.65
CA TYR A 31 -13.30 20.70 -3.28
C TYR A 31 -12.05 20.90 -2.42
N ALA A 32 -10.92 21.08 -3.07
CA ALA A 32 -9.61 21.19 -2.44
C ALA A 32 -9.55 22.40 -1.47
N VAL A 33 -9.45 22.11 -0.17
CA VAL A 33 -9.24 23.09 0.89
C VAL A 33 -8.18 22.56 1.85
N PRO A 34 -7.09 23.31 2.11
CA PRO A 34 -6.10 22.92 3.11
C PRO A 34 -6.76 22.65 4.47
N ARG A 35 -6.31 21.59 5.14
CA ARG A 35 -6.75 21.15 6.47
C ARG A 35 -8.21 20.73 6.59
N ARG A 36 -8.91 20.56 5.46
CA ARG A 36 -10.25 19.96 5.42
C ARG A 36 -10.19 18.44 5.42
N TYR A 37 -9.19 17.87 4.73
CA TYR A 37 -9.08 16.43 4.55
C TYR A 37 -8.03 15.83 5.48
N ARG A 38 -8.28 14.58 5.88
CA ARG A 38 -7.38 13.80 6.71
C ARG A 38 -7.17 12.41 6.15
N LEU A 39 -5.94 11.94 6.20
CA LEU A 39 -5.57 10.58 5.86
C LEU A 39 -5.54 9.72 7.12
N HIS A 40 -6.07 8.52 7.04
CA HIS A 40 -5.93 7.50 8.08
C HIS A 40 -5.24 6.28 7.47
N LEU A 41 -3.99 6.07 7.88
CA LEU A 41 -3.05 5.16 7.19
C LEU A 41 -2.50 4.13 8.15
N SER A 42 -2.15 2.95 7.66
CA SER A 42 -1.28 2.01 8.37
C SER A 42 -0.09 1.73 7.45
N THR A 43 1.13 2.09 7.86
CA THR A 43 2.33 1.83 7.04
C THR A 43 2.67 0.34 6.96
N ALA A 44 2.04 -0.49 7.80
CA ALA A 44 2.12 -1.94 7.72
C ALA A 44 1.31 -2.54 6.56
N CYS A 45 0.36 -1.80 5.98
CA CYS A 45 -0.31 -2.21 4.74
C CYS A 45 0.32 -1.50 3.53
N PRO A 46 0.41 -2.17 2.37
CA PRO A 46 1.13 -1.62 1.22
C PRO A 46 0.47 -0.34 0.70
N ASP A 47 -0.86 -0.29 0.63
CA ASP A 47 -1.59 0.92 0.22
C ASP A 47 -1.38 2.11 1.17
N GLY A 48 -1.32 1.84 2.48
CA GLY A 48 -1.04 2.88 3.47
C GLY A 48 0.40 3.38 3.37
N LEU A 49 1.35 2.49 3.11
CA LEU A 49 2.75 2.83 2.87
C LEU A 49 2.91 3.68 1.59
N ARG A 50 2.28 3.29 0.47
CA ARG A 50 2.27 4.06 -0.79
C ARG A 50 1.80 5.50 -0.56
N ILE A 51 0.66 5.66 0.11
CA ILE A 51 0.11 7.00 0.40
C ILE A 51 1.01 7.78 1.35
N ALA A 52 1.60 7.16 2.38
CA ALA A 52 2.48 7.84 3.33
C ALA A 52 3.75 8.38 2.65
N VAL A 53 4.35 7.58 1.75
CA VAL A 53 5.48 8.00 0.92
C VAL A 53 5.09 9.14 -0.02
N ALA A 54 3.99 8.99 -0.74
CA ALA A 54 3.48 10.03 -1.66
C ALA A 54 3.19 11.34 -0.92
N HIS A 55 2.55 11.26 0.26
CA HIS A 55 2.25 12.40 1.13
C HIS A 55 3.52 13.16 1.54
N SER A 56 4.60 12.43 1.84
CA SER A 56 5.88 13.03 2.21
C SER A 56 6.64 13.63 1.02
N LEU A 57 6.61 12.95 -0.15
CA LEU A 57 7.19 13.48 -1.38
C LEU A 57 6.51 14.77 -1.85
N LEU A 58 5.22 14.92 -1.55
CA LEU A 58 4.42 16.11 -1.87
C LEU A 58 4.40 17.15 -0.74
N GLU A 59 5.12 16.91 0.36
CA GLU A 59 5.23 17.84 1.51
C GLU A 59 3.87 18.26 2.11
N LEU A 60 2.92 17.32 2.20
CA LEU A 60 1.50 17.63 2.52
C LEU A 60 1.18 17.69 4.01
N GLY A 61 2.18 17.70 4.90
CA GLY A 61 1.98 17.62 6.36
C GLY A 61 1.02 18.67 6.92
N ASP A 62 1.18 19.93 6.50
CA ASP A 62 0.33 21.05 6.96
C ASP A 62 -0.99 21.17 6.19
N THR A 63 -1.05 20.61 4.97
CA THR A 63 -2.20 20.74 4.07
C THR A 63 -3.21 19.60 4.23
N CYS A 64 -2.75 18.37 4.38
CA CYS A 64 -3.60 17.20 4.59
C CYS A 64 -2.97 16.32 5.67
N PRO A 65 -3.34 16.52 6.95
CA PRO A 65 -2.76 15.76 8.05
C PRO A 65 -3.01 14.26 7.92
N ALA A 66 -2.03 13.45 8.31
CA ALA A 66 -2.14 12.00 8.35
C ALA A 66 -2.18 11.49 9.81
N SER A 67 -3.11 10.59 10.08
CA SER A 67 -3.23 9.82 11.32
C SER A 67 -2.77 8.38 11.06
N PHE A 68 -1.78 7.92 11.80
CA PHE A 68 -1.26 6.57 11.67
C PHE A 68 -1.96 5.60 12.63
N LEU A 69 -2.51 4.54 12.07
CA LEU A 69 -3.22 3.47 12.74
C LEU A 69 -2.26 2.36 13.16
N PRO A 70 -2.60 1.57 14.19
CA PRO A 70 -1.82 0.41 14.57
C PRO A 70 -1.56 -0.55 13.40
N ALA A 71 -0.43 -1.25 13.45
CA ALA A 71 -0.04 -2.22 12.42
C ALA A 71 -1.05 -3.36 12.29
N VAL A 72 -1.53 -3.86 13.43
CA VAL A 72 -2.49 -4.96 13.54
C VAL A 72 -3.88 -4.34 13.78
N PRO A 73 -4.89 -4.68 12.95
CA PRO A 73 -6.27 -4.28 13.20
C PRO A 73 -6.78 -4.86 14.53
N ASP A 74 -7.59 -4.09 15.25
CA ASP A 74 -8.08 -4.42 16.61
C ASP A 74 -9.48 -5.03 16.62
N CYS A 75 -10.11 -5.16 15.45
CA CYS A 75 -11.42 -5.81 15.31
C CYS A 75 -11.30 -7.25 14.78
N PRO A 76 -12.20 -8.18 15.17
CA PRO A 76 -12.20 -9.57 14.69
C PRO A 76 -12.33 -9.71 13.16
N ASP A 77 -12.98 -8.74 12.52
CA ASP A 77 -13.15 -8.67 11.06
C ASP A 77 -11.92 -8.11 10.32
N SER A 78 -10.78 -7.96 11.02
CA SER A 78 -9.56 -7.32 10.51
C SER A 78 -9.73 -5.82 10.20
N GLY A 79 -10.73 -5.16 10.79
CA GLY A 79 -10.92 -3.70 10.75
C GLY A 79 -10.25 -2.95 11.91
N HIS A 80 -10.19 -1.62 11.76
CA HIS A 80 -9.78 -0.69 12.82
C HIS A 80 -11.01 -0.07 13.47
N SER A 81 -11.16 -0.24 14.79
CA SER A 81 -12.28 0.31 15.56
C SER A 81 -12.36 1.83 15.44
N ALA A 82 -11.20 2.49 15.40
CA ALA A 82 -11.07 3.94 15.20
C ALA A 82 -11.68 4.44 13.87
N LEU A 83 -11.75 3.59 12.84
CA LEU A 83 -12.34 3.93 11.54
C LEU A 83 -13.85 3.64 11.48
N ARG A 84 -14.40 2.85 12.41
CA ARG A 84 -15.81 2.45 12.39
C ARG A 84 -16.77 3.64 12.28
N PRO A 85 -16.61 4.75 13.04
CA PRO A 85 -17.50 5.90 12.94
C PRO A 85 -17.54 6.52 11.52
N LEU A 86 -16.39 6.60 10.84
CA LEU A 86 -16.33 7.15 9.48
C LEU A 86 -17.09 6.27 8.48
N TYR A 87 -16.95 4.95 8.60
CA TYR A 87 -17.66 4.00 7.74
C TYR A 87 -19.17 4.03 7.97
N GLU A 88 -19.62 4.10 9.22
CA GLU A 88 -21.05 4.19 9.57
C GLU A 88 -21.67 5.54 9.15
N ALA A 89 -20.92 6.63 9.25
CA ALA A 89 -21.35 7.95 8.78
C ALA A 89 -21.47 8.04 7.24
N SER A 90 -20.72 7.20 6.54
CA SER A 90 -20.63 7.20 5.07
C SER A 90 -21.57 6.19 4.41
N ALA A 91 -21.95 5.12 5.10
CA ALA A 91 -22.88 4.13 4.61
C ALA A 91 -23.80 3.62 5.72
N HIS A 92 -25.11 3.75 5.51
CA HIS A 92 -26.10 3.24 6.44
C HIS A 92 -25.95 1.73 6.63
N ARG A 93 -25.83 1.29 7.90
CA ARG A 93 -25.61 -0.11 8.28
C ARG A 93 -24.45 -0.75 7.52
N TYR A 94 -23.28 -0.10 7.50
CA TYR A 94 -22.11 -0.64 6.81
C TYR A 94 -21.79 -2.08 7.28
N PRO A 95 -21.75 -3.09 6.40
CA PRO A 95 -21.72 -4.50 6.79
C PRO A 95 -20.29 -5.08 6.84
N GLY A 96 -19.30 -4.32 6.35
CA GLY A 96 -17.93 -4.80 6.17
C GLY A 96 -16.98 -4.37 7.28
N PRO A 97 -15.70 -4.76 7.17
CA PRO A 97 -14.64 -4.25 8.03
C PRO A 97 -14.30 -2.79 7.70
N ALA A 98 -13.92 -2.04 8.73
CA ALA A 98 -13.44 -0.67 8.60
C ALA A 98 -11.93 -0.70 8.30
N LEU A 99 -11.56 -0.61 7.03
CA LEU A 99 -10.20 -0.85 6.56
C LEU A 99 -9.44 0.45 6.30
N ALA A 100 -8.12 0.42 6.47
CA ALA A 100 -7.22 1.47 6.00
C ALA A 100 -6.68 1.10 4.60
N PRO A 101 -6.33 2.08 3.75
CA PRO A 101 -6.33 3.51 4.00
C PRO A 101 -7.70 4.19 3.83
N VAL A 102 -7.89 5.33 4.49
CA VAL A 102 -9.08 6.20 4.36
C VAL A 102 -8.66 7.65 4.14
N LEU A 103 -9.24 8.29 3.14
CA LEU A 103 -9.30 9.76 3.02
C LEU A 103 -10.66 10.22 3.54
N SER A 104 -10.67 11.00 4.63
CA SER A 104 -11.89 11.57 5.22
C SER A 104 -11.98 13.07 5.00
N ASP A 105 -13.21 13.57 4.95
CA ASP A 105 -13.54 15.00 5.00
C ASP A 105 -13.94 15.36 6.43
N ASP A 106 -13.11 16.14 7.12
CA ASP A 106 -13.32 16.51 8.53
C ASP A 106 -14.57 17.41 8.70
N TRP A 107 -15.05 18.08 7.64
CA TRP A 107 -16.27 18.90 7.69
C TRP A 107 -17.55 18.08 7.67
N SER A 108 -17.58 17.04 6.84
CA SER A 108 -18.75 16.15 6.74
C SER A 108 -18.69 14.95 7.68
N GLY A 109 -17.50 14.63 8.23
CA GLY A 109 -17.25 13.45 9.05
C GLY A 109 -17.39 12.15 8.25
N ARG A 110 -17.19 12.21 6.93
CA ARG A 110 -17.42 11.10 5.99
C ARG A 110 -16.16 10.74 5.21
N ILE A 111 -16.18 9.54 4.66
CA ILE A 111 -15.16 9.00 3.77
C ILE A 111 -15.34 9.60 2.38
N VAL A 112 -14.27 10.17 1.85
CA VAL A 112 -14.16 10.57 0.45
C VAL A 112 -13.78 9.36 -0.38
N SER A 113 -12.66 8.71 -0.05
CA SER A 113 -12.14 7.56 -0.79
C SER A 113 -11.42 6.57 0.11
N THR A 114 -11.46 5.30 -0.28
CA THR A 114 -10.63 4.23 0.27
C THR A 114 -9.76 3.58 -0.81
N HIS A 115 -9.61 4.22 -1.97
CA HIS A 115 -8.82 3.69 -3.08
C HIS A 115 -7.49 4.43 -3.20
N ALA A 116 -6.39 3.76 -2.84
CA ALA A 116 -5.08 4.38 -2.78
C ALA A 116 -4.65 5.08 -4.08
N PRO A 117 -4.84 4.49 -5.28
CA PRO A 117 -4.47 5.17 -6.52
C PRO A 117 -5.30 6.43 -6.81
N ASP A 118 -6.58 6.48 -6.42
CA ASP A 118 -7.39 7.70 -6.53
C ASP A 118 -6.93 8.75 -5.52
N ILE A 119 -6.66 8.34 -4.28
CA ILE A 119 -6.18 9.22 -3.21
C ILE A 119 -4.86 9.87 -3.63
N MET A 120 -3.88 9.09 -4.09
CA MET A 120 -2.57 9.62 -4.51
C MET A 120 -2.70 10.60 -5.68
N ARG A 121 -3.50 10.28 -6.70
CA ARG A 121 -3.77 11.18 -7.84
C ARG A 121 -4.43 12.48 -7.39
N ASP A 122 -5.38 12.41 -6.45
CA ASP A 122 -6.06 13.60 -5.93
C ASP A 122 -5.15 14.46 -5.06
N LEU A 123 -4.31 13.85 -4.21
CA LEU A 123 -3.31 14.55 -3.40
C LEU A 123 -2.32 15.30 -4.29
N ASP A 124 -1.75 14.64 -5.30
CA ASP A 124 -0.81 15.25 -6.26
C ASP A 124 -1.47 16.40 -7.02
N ARG A 125 -2.67 16.18 -7.57
CA ARG A 125 -3.35 17.16 -8.41
C ARG A 125 -3.81 18.41 -7.66
N HIS A 126 -4.33 18.24 -6.45
CA HIS A 126 -5.03 19.31 -5.74
C HIS A 126 -4.21 19.97 -4.64
N PHE A 127 -3.25 19.25 -4.07
CA PHE A 127 -2.41 19.75 -2.98
C PHE A 127 -0.92 19.70 -3.31
N GLY A 128 -0.52 19.05 -4.41
CA GLY A 128 0.85 19.07 -4.88
C GLY A 128 1.33 20.49 -5.19
N GLY A 129 2.55 20.79 -4.75
CA GLY A 129 3.21 22.06 -5.05
C GLY A 129 3.87 22.06 -6.43
N CYS A 130 4.29 23.23 -6.91
CA CYS A 130 5.00 23.36 -8.20
C CYS A 130 6.37 22.65 -8.27
N ARG A 131 6.88 22.14 -7.13
CA ARG A 131 8.26 21.62 -7.01
C ARG A 131 8.39 20.12 -7.24
N ALA A 132 7.34 19.34 -7.02
CA ALA A 132 7.34 17.89 -7.21
C ALA A 132 5.95 17.44 -7.67
N SER A 133 5.90 16.67 -8.76
CA SER A 133 4.68 16.00 -9.22
C SER A 133 4.99 14.53 -9.44
N LEU A 134 4.19 13.68 -8.80
CA LEU A 134 4.24 12.23 -8.93
C LEU A 134 3.56 11.75 -10.21
N TYR A 135 2.65 12.57 -10.76
CA TYR A 135 1.95 12.31 -12.03
C TYR A 135 2.27 13.41 -13.06
N PRO A 136 3.51 13.49 -13.55
CA PRO A 136 3.88 14.48 -14.56
C PRO A 136 3.09 14.27 -15.86
N CYS A 137 2.80 15.38 -16.54
CA CYS A 137 2.03 15.35 -17.78
C CYS A 137 2.66 14.42 -18.83
N GLY A 138 1.83 13.50 -19.36
CA GLY A 138 2.22 12.54 -20.39
C GLY A 138 2.88 11.27 -19.86
N ALA A 139 2.98 11.09 -18.54
CA ALA A 139 3.51 9.86 -17.92
C ALA A 139 2.40 8.91 -17.43
N GLU A 140 1.12 9.29 -17.57
CA GLU A 140 -0.01 8.55 -16.99
C GLU A 140 -0.05 7.10 -17.48
N SER A 141 0.12 6.86 -18.79
CA SER A 141 0.12 5.51 -19.35
C SER A 141 1.33 4.68 -18.92
N GLU A 142 2.49 5.31 -18.69
CA GLU A 142 3.68 4.63 -18.17
C GLU A 142 3.47 4.23 -16.70
N ILE A 143 2.92 5.14 -15.89
CA ILE A 143 2.59 4.87 -14.49
C ILE A 143 1.56 3.75 -14.38
N ASP A 144 0.46 3.82 -15.14
CA ASP A 144 -0.59 2.79 -15.15
C ASP A 144 -0.06 1.43 -15.64
N ALA A 145 0.97 1.40 -16.50
CA ALA A 145 1.62 0.16 -16.91
C ALA A 145 2.45 -0.45 -15.77
N VAL A 146 3.17 0.38 -15.01
CA VAL A 146 3.92 -0.06 -13.83
C VAL A 146 2.98 -0.54 -12.74
N GLU A 147 1.91 0.20 -12.43
CA GLU A 147 0.87 -0.21 -11.47
C GLU A 147 0.30 -1.60 -11.80
N ARG A 148 -0.04 -1.86 -13.07
CA ARG A 148 -0.55 -3.16 -13.50
C ARG A 148 0.49 -4.28 -13.39
N MET A 149 1.71 -4.05 -13.85
CA MET A 149 2.80 -5.03 -13.77
C MET A 149 3.13 -5.36 -12.31
N CYS A 150 3.17 -4.38 -11.41
CA CYS A 150 3.36 -4.60 -9.98
C CYS A 150 2.25 -5.47 -9.39
N ALA A 151 0.99 -5.15 -9.65
CA ALA A 151 -0.14 -5.90 -9.13
C ALA A 151 -0.21 -7.34 -9.69
N GLN A 152 -0.12 -7.49 -11.02
CA GLN A 152 -0.40 -8.76 -11.71
C GLN A 152 0.84 -9.65 -11.80
N ASP A 153 1.96 -9.09 -12.24
CA ASP A 153 3.14 -9.89 -12.59
C ASP A 153 4.10 -10.07 -11.41
N ILE A 154 3.93 -9.32 -10.31
CA ILE A 154 4.77 -9.41 -9.11
C ILE A 154 3.95 -9.83 -7.89
N GLU A 155 3.00 -9.02 -7.44
CA GLU A 155 2.25 -9.31 -6.20
C GLU A 155 1.39 -10.56 -6.31
N GLU A 156 0.53 -10.63 -7.34
CA GLU A 156 -0.32 -11.80 -7.60
C GLU A 156 0.53 -13.03 -7.94
N ALA A 157 1.57 -12.88 -8.77
CA ALA A 157 2.48 -13.97 -9.10
C ALA A 157 3.22 -14.52 -7.85
N ALA A 158 3.72 -13.67 -6.97
CA ALA A 158 4.38 -14.08 -5.73
C ALA A 158 3.41 -14.74 -4.76
N GLN A 159 2.18 -14.22 -4.65
CA GLN A 159 1.13 -14.82 -3.85
C GLN A 159 0.75 -16.22 -4.36
N ASN A 160 0.56 -16.37 -5.68
CA ASN A 160 0.22 -17.65 -6.29
C ASN A 160 1.36 -18.67 -6.16
N ALA A 161 2.61 -18.24 -6.33
CA ALA A 161 3.79 -19.08 -6.15
C ALA A 161 3.91 -19.62 -4.71
N GLY A 162 3.52 -18.83 -3.71
CA GLY A 162 3.53 -19.22 -2.30
C GLY A 162 2.22 -19.81 -1.76
N THR A 163 1.22 -20.04 -2.62
CA THR A 163 -0.09 -20.52 -2.15
C THR A 163 -0.03 -21.98 -1.73
N ALA A 164 -0.27 -22.23 -0.44
CA ALA A 164 -0.35 -23.57 0.12
C ALA A 164 -1.49 -24.37 -0.52
N GLY A 165 -1.18 -25.57 -1.02
CA GLY A 165 -2.15 -26.46 -1.66
C GLY A 165 -2.33 -26.26 -3.16
N ALA A 166 -1.71 -25.24 -3.77
CA ALA A 166 -1.65 -25.11 -5.23
C ALA A 166 -0.75 -26.19 -5.86
N GLY A 167 -1.08 -26.60 -7.08
CA GLY A 167 -0.31 -27.61 -7.81
C GLY A 167 1.13 -27.16 -8.07
N GLN A 168 2.08 -28.10 -8.15
CA GLN A 168 3.49 -27.77 -8.43
C GLN A 168 3.63 -26.95 -9.72
N ALA A 169 2.96 -27.35 -10.80
CA ALA A 169 3.01 -26.66 -12.08
C ALA A 169 2.44 -25.23 -12.02
N GLU A 170 1.40 -25.00 -11.22
CA GLU A 170 0.80 -23.67 -11.02
C GLU A 170 1.78 -22.74 -10.28
N ARG A 171 2.40 -23.25 -9.21
CA ARG A 171 3.40 -22.49 -8.44
C ARG A 171 4.65 -22.18 -9.26
N GLU A 172 5.13 -23.14 -10.06
CA GLU A 172 6.28 -22.94 -10.96
C GLU A 172 5.98 -21.91 -12.05
N ALA A 173 4.81 -21.95 -12.68
CA ALA A 173 4.42 -20.98 -13.71
C ALA A 173 4.26 -19.55 -13.13
N ALA A 174 3.69 -19.44 -11.92
CA ALA A 174 3.61 -18.17 -11.21
C ALA A 174 4.99 -17.62 -10.86
N LEU A 175 5.89 -18.48 -10.37
CA LEU A 175 7.27 -18.11 -10.06
C LEU A 175 8.07 -17.71 -11.30
N GLU A 176 7.87 -18.39 -12.44
CA GLU A 176 8.47 -18.01 -13.72
C GLU A 176 8.00 -16.61 -14.16
N THR A 177 6.71 -16.32 -13.96
CA THR A 177 6.14 -15.00 -14.26
C THR A 177 6.78 -13.90 -13.41
N LEU A 178 6.88 -14.14 -12.10
CA LEU A 178 7.57 -13.25 -11.18
C LEU A 178 9.02 -12.99 -11.63
N LEU A 179 9.80 -14.04 -11.83
CA LEU A 179 11.22 -13.93 -12.18
C LEU A 179 11.45 -13.25 -13.53
N ARG A 180 10.58 -13.52 -14.52
CA ARG A 180 10.64 -12.86 -15.83
C ARG A 180 10.44 -11.35 -15.69
N SER A 181 9.47 -10.92 -14.87
CA SER A 181 9.17 -9.50 -14.65
C SER A 181 10.26 -8.79 -13.86
N LEU A 182 10.79 -9.43 -12.80
CA LEU A 182 11.94 -8.90 -12.06
C LEU A 182 13.18 -8.78 -12.96
N GLY A 183 13.44 -9.75 -13.82
CA GLY A 183 14.55 -9.70 -14.78
C GLY A 183 14.38 -8.62 -15.84
N ALA A 184 13.15 -8.35 -16.29
CA ALA A 184 12.85 -7.23 -17.19
C ALA A 184 13.10 -5.88 -16.50
N LEU A 185 12.66 -5.73 -15.25
CA LEU A 185 12.89 -4.55 -14.44
C LEU A 185 14.38 -4.31 -14.15
N ASP A 186 15.14 -5.35 -13.80
CA ASP A 186 16.57 -5.24 -13.53
C ASP A 186 17.34 -4.70 -14.75
N ARG A 187 17.02 -5.23 -15.94
CA ARG A 187 17.57 -4.71 -17.21
C ARG A 187 17.13 -3.28 -17.48
N TRP A 188 15.86 -2.95 -17.23
CA TRP A 188 15.34 -1.60 -17.43
C TRP A 188 16.02 -0.57 -16.52
N LEU A 189 16.24 -0.93 -15.25
CA LEU A 189 16.84 -0.07 -14.23
C LEU A 189 18.37 -0.02 -14.33
N THR A 190 18.98 -0.82 -15.19
CA THR A 190 20.41 -0.75 -15.46
C THR A 190 20.76 0.61 -16.07
N GLY A 191 21.48 1.43 -15.30
CA GLY A 191 21.87 2.79 -15.71
C GLY A 191 20.77 3.85 -15.50
N ARG A 192 19.64 3.52 -14.87
CA ARG A 192 18.57 4.48 -14.56
C ARG A 192 18.45 4.76 -13.07
N THR A 193 18.22 6.02 -12.73
CA THR A 193 18.01 6.44 -11.34
C THR A 193 16.56 6.24 -10.91
N TYR A 194 15.60 6.44 -11.81
CA TYR A 194 14.16 6.33 -11.55
C TYR A 194 13.48 5.53 -12.67
N MET A 195 12.25 5.12 -12.43
CA MET A 195 11.48 4.29 -13.34
C MET A 195 11.10 5.05 -14.62
N ILE A 196 10.70 6.32 -14.46
CA ILE A 196 10.22 7.19 -15.54
C ILE A 196 11.05 8.48 -15.55
N ARG A 197 11.79 8.72 -16.63
CA ARG A 197 12.65 9.90 -16.84
C ARG A 197 13.66 10.08 -15.68
N ASP A 198 13.93 11.31 -15.29
CA ASP A 198 14.94 11.70 -14.30
C ASP A 198 14.35 12.20 -12.97
N GLN A 199 13.11 11.83 -12.66
CA GLN A 199 12.43 12.24 -11.42
C GLN A 199 11.68 11.08 -10.75
N ILE A 200 11.45 11.20 -9.45
CA ILE A 200 10.58 10.28 -8.71
C ILE A 200 9.12 10.51 -9.14
N THR A 201 8.44 9.43 -9.49
CA THR A 201 7.02 9.40 -9.89
C THR A 201 6.22 8.44 -9.03
N ALA A 202 4.89 8.39 -9.21
CA ALA A 202 4.05 7.39 -8.58
C ALA A 202 4.46 5.95 -8.95
N ALA A 203 5.03 5.74 -10.14
CA ALA A 203 5.56 4.43 -10.54
C ALA A 203 6.73 3.98 -9.65
N ASP A 204 7.57 4.91 -9.20
CA ASP A 204 8.68 4.60 -8.31
C ASP A 204 8.19 4.19 -6.92
N VAL A 205 7.18 4.90 -6.41
CA VAL A 205 6.50 4.58 -5.13
C VAL A 205 5.85 3.20 -5.20
N GLU A 206 5.14 2.93 -6.29
CA GLU A 206 4.45 1.67 -6.52
C GLU A 206 5.43 0.49 -6.54
N LEU A 207 6.45 0.57 -7.39
CA LEU A 207 7.46 -0.48 -7.51
C LEU A 207 8.20 -0.69 -6.18
N TRP A 208 8.58 0.39 -5.50
CA TRP A 208 9.31 0.28 -4.25
C TRP A 208 8.50 -0.44 -3.16
N VAL A 209 7.23 -0.09 -2.98
CA VAL A 209 6.37 -0.76 -2.00
C VAL A 209 6.17 -2.23 -2.36
N THR A 210 5.98 -2.55 -3.64
CA THR A 210 5.89 -3.94 -4.12
C THR A 210 7.15 -4.74 -3.81
N LEU A 211 8.35 -4.17 -3.99
CA LEU A 211 9.61 -4.82 -3.63
C LEU A 211 9.78 -5.00 -2.12
N VAL A 212 9.33 -4.03 -1.32
CA VAL A 212 9.27 -4.18 0.15
C VAL A 212 8.36 -5.35 0.52
N GLN A 213 7.16 -5.46 -0.06
CA GLN A 213 6.26 -6.60 0.22
C GLN A 213 6.85 -7.93 -0.25
N LEU A 214 7.54 -7.94 -1.39
CA LEU A 214 8.20 -9.14 -1.90
C LEU A 214 9.21 -9.71 -0.89
N ASP A 215 10.06 -8.86 -0.32
CA ASP A 215 11.07 -9.26 0.66
C ASP A 215 10.53 -9.37 2.09
N THR A 216 9.50 -8.64 2.49
CA THR A 216 9.02 -8.68 3.90
C THR A 216 7.87 -9.65 4.14
N VAL A 217 7.14 -10.02 3.09
CA VAL A 217 5.91 -10.81 3.19
C VAL A 217 5.98 -12.03 2.28
N HIS A 218 6.16 -11.84 0.97
CA HIS A 218 6.03 -12.96 0.03
C HIS A 218 7.17 -13.98 0.15
N ARG A 219 8.40 -13.55 0.43
CA ARG A 219 9.54 -14.48 0.59
C ARG A 219 9.30 -15.58 1.63
N HIS A 220 8.47 -15.31 2.65
CA HIS A 220 8.17 -16.26 3.72
C HIS A 220 7.41 -17.50 3.21
N HIS A 221 6.83 -17.42 2.02
CA HIS A 221 6.03 -18.48 1.40
C HIS A 221 6.70 -19.09 0.17
N LEU A 222 7.93 -18.65 -0.15
CA LEU A 222 8.71 -19.13 -1.29
C LEU A 222 9.84 -20.07 -0.83
N ASP A 223 10.29 -20.93 -1.73
CA ASP A 223 11.47 -21.78 -1.47
C ASP A 223 12.76 -20.95 -1.45
N ALA A 224 13.78 -21.39 -0.71
CA ALA A 224 15.07 -20.68 -0.62
C ALA A 224 15.71 -20.45 -2.01
N ALA A 225 15.70 -21.45 -2.89
CA ALA A 225 16.21 -21.33 -4.26
C ALA A 225 15.39 -20.34 -5.13
N ALA A 226 14.12 -20.10 -4.82
CA ALA A 226 13.33 -19.06 -5.46
C ALA A 226 13.77 -17.68 -4.97
N VAL A 227 13.94 -17.52 -3.66
CA VAL A 227 14.39 -16.25 -3.05
C VAL A 227 15.81 -15.88 -3.49
N GLU A 228 16.72 -16.84 -3.62
CA GLU A 228 18.07 -16.59 -4.17
C GLU A 228 18.03 -16.05 -5.60
N ARG A 229 17.15 -16.61 -6.45
CA ARG A 229 16.96 -16.10 -7.83
C ARG A 229 16.33 -14.71 -7.85
N ILE A 230 15.43 -14.41 -6.92
CA ILE A 230 14.87 -13.06 -6.76
C ILE A 230 15.99 -12.08 -6.33
N ALA A 231 16.86 -12.48 -5.40
CA ALA A 231 17.98 -11.67 -4.92
C ALA A 231 19.05 -11.41 -6.00
N ALA A 232 19.14 -12.25 -7.04
CA ALA A 232 20.11 -12.16 -8.12
C ALA A 232 19.88 -11.00 -9.13
N HIS A 233 19.09 -9.98 -8.76
CA HIS A 233 18.78 -8.80 -9.58
C HIS A 233 19.43 -7.52 -9.00
N PRO A 234 20.73 -7.28 -9.24
CA PRO A 234 21.50 -6.26 -8.52
C PRO A 234 21.10 -4.82 -8.86
N ALA A 235 20.66 -4.53 -10.08
CA ALA A 235 20.23 -3.18 -10.45
C ALA A 235 18.89 -2.84 -9.79
N LEU A 236 17.97 -3.82 -9.74
CA LEU A 236 16.68 -3.71 -9.05
C LEU A 236 16.84 -3.47 -7.55
N TRP A 237 17.65 -4.30 -6.87
CA TRP A 237 17.90 -4.13 -5.42
C TRP A 237 18.79 -2.92 -5.13
N GLY A 238 19.67 -2.53 -6.05
CA GLY A 238 20.36 -1.23 -6.03
C GLY A 238 19.39 -0.05 -6.07
N TYR A 239 18.38 -0.10 -6.93
CA TYR A 239 17.30 0.87 -7.02
C TYR A 239 16.47 0.93 -5.72
N ALA A 240 16.04 -0.22 -5.20
CA ALA A 240 15.27 -0.29 -3.95
C ALA A 240 16.00 0.34 -2.76
N ARG A 241 17.32 0.08 -2.64
CA ARG A 241 18.18 0.68 -1.60
C ARG A 241 18.27 2.20 -1.69
N ARG A 242 18.48 2.73 -2.90
CA ARG A 242 18.56 4.20 -3.09
C ARG A 242 17.27 4.87 -2.65
N LEU A 243 16.13 4.31 -3.04
CA LEU A 243 14.84 4.83 -2.61
C LEU A 243 14.65 4.69 -1.10
N ALA A 244 15.01 3.55 -0.48
CA ALA A 244 14.93 3.40 0.97
C ALA A 244 15.73 4.46 1.74
N THR A 245 16.87 4.90 1.18
CA THR A 245 17.71 5.97 1.76
C THR A 245 17.05 7.35 1.68
N HIS A 246 16.13 7.54 0.74
CA HIS A 246 15.39 8.80 0.62
C HIS A 246 14.46 8.99 1.84
N PRO A 247 14.48 10.15 2.52
CA PRO A 247 13.72 10.36 3.76
C PRO A 247 12.22 10.08 3.62
N ALA A 248 11.62 10.48 2.50
CA ALA A 248 10.20 10.24 2.23
C ALA A 248 9.80 8.76 2.10
N PHE A 249 10.76 7.85 1.86
CA PHE A 249 10.51 6.42 1.77
C PHE A 249 10.89 5.72 3.07
N GLY A 250 12.15 5.84 3.48
CA GLY A 250 12.68 5.10 4.62
C GLY A 250 12.06 5.46 5.96
N ALA A 251 11.56 6.70 6.13
CA ALA A 251 10.95 7.13 7.39
C ALA A 251 9.63 6.40 7.71
N HIS A 252 8.92 5.90 6.69
CA HIS A 252 7.64 5.20 6.85
C HIS A 252 7.78 3.67 6.92
N LEU A 253 8.98 3.14 6.66
CA LEU A 253 9.23 1.71 6.63
C LEU A 253 9.43 1.16 8.06
N ASP A 254 8.35 0.65 8.64
CA ASP A 254 8.38 -0.10 9.90
C ASP A 254 8.28 -1.60 9.60
N LEU A 255 9.46 -2.24 9.50
CA LEU A 255 9.59 -3.67 9.20
C LEU A 255 8.92 -4.53 10.28
N ASP A 256 9.02 -4.13 11.55
CA ASP A 256 8.42 -4.87 12.66
C ASP A 256 6.88 -4.78 12.59
N ALA A 257 6.35 -3.62 12.23
CA ALA A 257 4.91 -3.45 11.99
C ALA A 257 4.39 -4.30 10.83
N ILE A 258 5.13 -4.34 9.71
CA ILE A 258 4.78 -5.19 8.56
C ILE A 258 4.80 -6.67 8.99
N SER A 259 5.85 -7.11 9.68
CA SER A 259 5.98 -8.49 10.17
C SER A 259 4.85 -8.86 11.13
N ARG A 260 4.56 -8.02 12.14
CA ARG A 260 3.44 -8.25 13.09
C ARG A 260 2.10 -8.35 12.37
N ARG A 261 1.86 -7.48 11.38
CA ARG A 261 0.62 -7.51 10.59
C ARG A 261 0.54 -8.77 9.74
N HIS A 262 1.66 -9.20 9.13
CA HIS A 262 1.72 -10.43 8.37
C HIS A 262 1.40 -11.63 9.25
N GLN A 263 2.08 -11.79 10.38
CA GLN A 263 1.86 -12.88 11.34
C GLN A 263 0.42 -12.93 11.88
N ALA A 264 -0.17 -11.78 12.18
CA ALA A 264 -1.56 -11.72 12.66
C ALA A 264 -2.60 -12.17 11.62
N ARG A 265 -2.27 -12.07 10.32
CA ARG A 265 -3.20 -12.37 9.21
C ARG A 265 -2.87 -13.68 8.49
N CYS A 266 -1.62 -14.11 8.53
CA CYS A 266 -1.15 -15.29 7.83
C CYS A 266 -1.55 -16.54 8.61
N ARG A 267 -2.32 -17.42 7.98
CA ARG A 267 -2.63 -18.77 8.47
C ARG A 267 -1.88 -19.86 7.69
N GLY A 268 -0.98 -19.46 6.79
CA GLY A 268 -0.20 -20.35 5.94
C GLY A 268 1.01 -20.95 6.66
N LEU A 269 1.61 -21.97 6.06
CA LEU A 269 2.87 -22.55 6.52
C LEU A 269 4.02 -21.73 5.96
N GLU A 270 4.93 -21.30 6.83
CA GLU A 270 6.18 -20.67 6.40
C GLU A 270 7.06 -21.67 5.63
N ALA A 271 7.69 -21.20 4.55
CA ALA A 271 8.62 -21.93 3.72
C ALA A 271 10.07 -21.54 4.03
N ALA A 272 11.02 -22.30 3.48
CA ALA A 272 12.46 -22.09 3.73
C ALA A 272 12.98 -20.70 3.29
N GLY A 273 12.27 -20.00 2.39
CA GLY A 273 12.63 -18.65 1.94
C GLY A 273 12.59 -17.58 3.04
N ALA A 274 11.91 -17.84 4.17
CA ALA A 274 11.93 -16.95 5.34
C ALA A 274 13.36 -16.68 5.88
N ALA A 275 14.27 -17.64 5.72
CA ALA A 275 15.65 -17.54 6.19
C ALA A 275 16.57 -16.71 5.28
N VAL A 276 16.15 -16.43 4.04
CA VAL A 276 16.97 -15.71 3.05
C VAL A 276 16.53 -14.25 3.03
N GLN A 277 17.38 -13.36 3.55
CA GLN A 277 17.14 -11.92 3.47
C GLN A 277 17.68 -11.38 2.15
N ILE A 278 16.79 -10.80 1.32
CA ILE A 278 17.20 -10.26 0.04
C ILE A 278 17.88 -8.90 0.23
N LEU A 279 17.29 -8.05 1.07
CA LEU A 279 17.85 -6.73 1.37
C LEU A 279 17.83 -6.43 2.88
N ASP A 280 18.93 -5.84 3.36
CA ASP A 280 18.97 -5.22 4.69
C ASP A 280 18.35 -3.82 4.66
N TRP A 281 17.02 -3.79 4.68
CA TRP A 281 16.26 -2.54 4.70
C TRP A 281 16.61 -1.66 5.90
N ALA A 282 16.87 -2.26 7.07
CA ALA A 282 17.14 -1.52 8.30
C ALA A 282 18.44 -0.70 8.23
N ALA A 283 19.45 -1.20 7.51
CA ALA A 283 20.68 -0.45 7.25
C ALA A 283 20.47 0.80 6.36
N HIS A 284 19.31 0.91 5.71
CA HIS A 284 19.02 1.95 4.73
C HIS A 284 17.87 2.87 5.13
N THR A 285 17.17 2.61 6.24
CA THR A 285 16.14 3.50 6.77
C THR A 285 16.73 4.49 7.76
N THR A 286 16.59 5.79 7.48
CA THR A 286 16.98 6.83 8.44
C THR A 286 15.87 6.94 9.49
N ARG A 287 15.91 6.11 10.55
CA ARG A 287 14.91 6.21 11.62
C ARG A 287 15.19 7.47 12.44
N ALA A 288 14.32 8.48 12.34
CA ALA A 288 14.28 9.54 13.35
C ALA A 288 13.92 8.90 14.70
N PRO A 289 14.64 9.18 15.81
CA PRO A 289 14.32 8.60 17.10
C PRO A 289 12.89 8.97 17.49
N ALA A 290 12.11 7.97 17.90
CA ALA A 290 10.77 8.19 18.45
C ALA A 290 10.86 9.15 19.64
N GLU A 291 10.18 10.30 19.57
CA GLU A 291 10.07 11.19 20.72
C GLU A 291 9.40 10.42 21.88
N PRO A 292 10.00 10.40 23.09
CA PRO A 292 9.37 9.77 24.22
C PRO A 292 8.09 10.54 24.56
N SER A 293 6.97 9.83 24.53
CA SER A 293 5.67 10.30 25.01
C SER A 293 5.85 10.93 26.39
N ARG A 294 5.79 12.26 26.45
CA ARG A 294 5.73 12.98 27.72
C ARG A 294 4.38 12.65 28.36
N SER A 295 4.40 11.70 29.29
CA SER A 295 3.34 11.51 30.27
C SER A 295 3.14 12.83 31.01
N VAL A 296 2.02 13.49 30.72
CA VAL A 296 1.51 14.60 31.51
C VAL A 296 1.05 14.01 32.83
N ASP A 297 1.94 14.05 33.82
CA ASP A 297 1.62 13.76 35.21
C ASP A 297 0.84 14.97 35.74
N ARG A 298 -0.49 14.86 35.81
CA ARG A 298 -1.34 15.85 36.47
C ARG A 298 -1.28 15.58 37.97
N ARG A 299 -0.63 16.47 38.71
CA ARG A 299 -0.96 16.74 40.12
C ARG A 299 -2.10 17.74 40.20
#